data_AF-A0A923YSJ1-F1
#
_entry.id   AF-A0A923YSJ1-F1
#
_cell.length_a   1.000
_cell.length_b   1.000
_cell.length_c   1.000
_cell.angle_alpha   90.00
_cell.angle_beta   90.00
_cell.angle_gamma   90.00
#
_symmetry.space_group_name_H-M   'P 1'
#
loop_
_entity.id
_entity.type
_entity.pdbx_description
1 polymer ?
#
loop_
_entity_poly.entity_id
_entity_poly.type
_entity_poly.pdbx_seq_one_letter_code
_entity_poly.pdbx_strand_id
1 'polypeptide(L)'
;AVLGMHFFSPANVMKLLEVVRGKLTGASELATVMALSVKMGKVPVVSGVCDGFIGNRMLSPRQQQANALIMEGANYWDVDEVLLEFGFPMGPFQMGDLAGLDIGWHRDPTKVTTVREALCAVGRWGQKTGKGFYDYDADRKRSPSPEVKAIIADFASKEGTAQRVIGKQEIQERLLYPMISEGAKILDEGIAQRSSDIDTVWLNGYGWPAWTGGPMYWADHVGLGEIVAGLERNGLPVAPLLAKKAAAGETFG
;
A
#
# COMPACT_ATOMS: atom_id res chain seq x y z
N ALA A 1 -13.04 21.59 -20.13
CA ALA A 1 -12.50 20.27 -19.74
C ALA A 1 -12.61 20.08 -18.22
N VAL A 2 -12.54 18.85 -17.72
CA VAL A 2 -12.54 18.52 -16.27
C VAL A 2 -11.26 17.72 -15.96
N LEU A 3 -10.70 17.90 -14.77
CA LEU A 3 -9.58 17.12 -14.23
C LEU A 3 -9.82 16.83 -12.74
N GLY A 4 -9.13 15.84 -12.19
CA GLY A 4 -9.20 15.51 -10.76
C GLY A 4 -8.05 16.14 -9.95
N MET A 5 -8.35 16.55 -8.72
CA MET A 5 -7.36 16.99 -7.73
C MET A 5 -7.53 16.12 -6.47
N HIS A 6 -6.74 15.05 -6.38
CA HIS A 6 -6.81 14.09 -5.29
C HIS A 6 -5.89 14.49 -4.14
N PHE A 7 -6.47 15.08 -3.10
CA PHE A 7 -5.78 15.43 -1.85
C PHE A 7 -5.69 14.24 -0.91
N PHE A 8 -4.57 14.16 -0.19
CA PHE A 8 -4.31 13.12 0.80
C PHE A 8 -4.63 13.59 2.21
N SER A 9 -5.32 12.76 3.00
CA SER A 9 -5.74 13.13 4.36
C SER A 9 -4.59 13.03 5.37
N PRO A 10 -4.42 14.02 6.29
CA PRO A 10 -5.12 15.30 6.34
C PRO A 10 -4.66 16.27 5.25
N ALA A 11 -5.61 16.83 4.49
CA ALA A 11 -5.33 17.60 3.28
C ALA A 11 -4.53 18.88 3.51
N ASN A 12 -4.47 19.41 4.72
CA ASN A 12 -3.64 20.56 5.08
C ASN A 12 -2.20 20.18 5.46
N VAL A 13 -1.96 18.92 5.84
CA VAL A 13 -0.65 18.42 6.30
C VAL A 13 0.09 17.72 5.17
N MET A 14 -0.58 16.77 4.49
CA MET A 14 0.05 15.94 3.46
C MET A 14 0.47 16.77 2.25
N LYS A 15 1.68 16.54 1.74
CA LYS A 15 2.26 17.33 0.65
C LYS A 15 1.80 16.88 -0.72
N LEU A 16 1.56 15.58 -0.90
CA LEU A 16 1.15 15.03 -2.19
C LEU A 16 -0.20 15.58 -2.66
N LEU A 17 -0.28 15.85 -3.96
CA LEU A 17 -1.52 16.06 -4.70
C LEU A 17 -1.45 15.29 -6.02
N GLU A 18 -2.26 14.25 -6.19
CA GLU A 18 -2.38 13.56 -7.48
C GLU A 18 -3.34 14.34 -8.40
N VAL A 19 -2.81 14.86 -9.50
CA VAL A 19 -3.55 15.62 -10.52
C VAL A 19 -3.96 14.65 -11.63
N VAL A 20 -5.23 14.26 -11.64
CA VAL A 20 -5.76 13.24 -12.54
C VAL A 20 -6.16 13.88 -13.86
N ARG A 21 -5.36 13.61 -14.90
CA ARG A 21 -5.58 14.14 -16.25
C ARG A 21 -6.61 13.29 -16.99
N GLY A 22 -7.80 13.85 -17.19
CA GLY A 22 -8.83 13.24 -18.03
C GLY A 22 -8.46 13.25 -19.52
N LYS A 23 -9.10 12.38 -20.31
CA LYS A 23 -8.86 12.25 -21.76
C LYS A 23 -9.03 13.56 -22.53
N LEU A 24 -9.96 14.41 -22.09
CA LEU A 24 -10.25 15.71 -22.72
C LEU A 24 -9.58 16.90 -22.01
N THR A 25 -8.71 16.65 -21.01
CA THR A 25 -7.99 17.70 -20.29
C THR A 25 -6.84 18.23 -21.15
N GLY A 26 -6.95 19.51 -21.53
CA GLY A 26 -5.94 20.22 -22.31
C GLY A 26 -4.71 20.60 -21.48
N ALA A 27 -3.67 21.03 -22.19
CA ALA A 27 -2.41 21.43 -21.57
C ALA A 27 -2.55 22.71 -20.72
N SER A 28 -3.44 23.64 -21.11
CA SER A 28 -3.67 24.89 -20.38
C SER A 28 -4.35 24.65 -19.03
N GLU A 29 -5.38 23.79 -18.97
CA GLU A 29 -6.02 23.44 -17.70
C GLU A 29 -5.06 22.70 -16.77
N LEU A 30 -4.29 21.75 -17.32
CA LEU A 30 -3.29 21.02 -16.54
C LEU A 30 -2.23 21.97 -15.99
N ALA A 31 -1.64 22.84 -16.83
CA ALA A 31 -0.65 23.82 -16.40
C ALA A 31 -1.18 24.75 -15.30
N THR A 32 -2.44 25.19 -15.42
CA THR A 32 -3.11 26.02 -14.41
C THR A 32 -3.19 25.31 -13.06
N VAL A 33 -3.60 24.04 -13.05
CA VAL A 33 -3.74 23.26 -11.81
C VAL A 33 -2.40 22.87 -11.21
N MET A 34 -1.39 22.55 -12.03
CA MET A 34 -0.02 22.34 -11.55
C MET A 34 0.52 23.59 -10.84
N ALA A 35 0.36 24.77 -11.46
CA ALA A 35 0.79 26.04 -10.87
C ALA A 35 0.02 26.37 -9.58
N LEU A 36 -1.31 26.14 -9.55
CA LEU A 36 -2.12 26.33 -8.35
C LEU A 36 -1.68 25.40 -7.22
N SER A 37 -1.39 24.14 -7.53
CA SER A 37 -0.95 23.12 -6.56
C SER A 37 0.33 23.55 -5.84
N VAL A 38 1.32 24.03 -6.60
CA VAL A 38 2.57 24.56 -6.02
C VAL A 38 2.29 25.78 -5.14
N LYS A 39 1.42 26.70 -5.56
CA LYS A 39 1.02 27.86 -4.73
C LYS A 39 0.36 27.47 -3.41
N MET A 40 -0.34 26.34 -3.37
CA MET A 40 -0.91 25.78 -2.13
C MET A 40 0.12 25.03 -1.26
N GLY A 41 1.40 25.01 -1.65
CA GLY A 41 2.45 24.27 -0.94
C GLY A 41 2.35 22.75 -1.09
N LYS A 42 1.72 22.28 -2.19
CA LYS A 42 1.64 20.86 -2.56
C LYS A 42 2.76 20.46 -3.51
N VAL A 43 3.01 19.16 -3.56
CA VAL A 43 3.85 18.48 -4.53
C VAL A 43 2.91 17.78 -5.52
N PRO A 44 2.57 18.43 -6.65
CA PRO A 44 1.65 17.85 -7.62
C PRO A 44 2.34 16.79 -8.48
N VAL A 45 1.70 15.64 -8.65
CA VAL A 45 2.11 14.58 -9.59
C VAL A 45 0.95 14.31 -10.56
N VAL A 46 1.23 14.25 -11.86
CA VAL A 46 0.19 13.97 -12.86
C VAL A 46 -0.05 12.47 -12.96
N SER A 47 -1.31 12.06 -12.88
CA SER A 47 -1.75 10.67 -13.11
C SER A 47 -2.73 10.61 -14.29
N GLY A 48 -2.68 9.52 -15.05
CA GLY A 48 -3.78 9.10 -15.92
C GLY A 48 -5.03 8.67 -15.14
N VAL A 49 -6.12 8.37 -15.85
CA VAL A 49 -7.36 7.85 -15.26
C VAL A 49 -7.29 6.33 -15.19
N CYS A 50 -7.24 5.79 -13.98
CA CYS A 50 -7.45 4.37 -13.67
C CYS A 50 -7.97 4.23 -12.24
N ASP A 51 -8.41 3.04 -11.86
CA ASP A 51 -8.81 2.77 -10.47
C ASP A 51 -7.59 2.91 -9.55
N GLY A 52 -7.73 3.73 -8.49
CA GLY A 52 -6.66 4.00 -7.54
C GLY A 52 -5.50 4.89 -8.03
N PHE A 53 -5.54 5.40 -9.27
CA PHE A 53 -4.52 6.29 -9.85
C PHE A 53 -3.10 5.70 -9.73
N ILE A 54 -2.12 6.44 -9.21
CA ILE A 54 -0.78 5.89 -8.97
C ILE A 54 -0.70 5.25 -7.58
N GLY A 55 -0.93 6.04 -6.54
CA GLY A 55 -0.62 5.63 -5.18
C GLY A 55 -1.51 4.51 -4.64
N ASN A 56 -2.84 4.67 -4.72
CA ASN A 56 -3.77 3.70 -4.15
C ASN A 56 -3.76 2.39 -4.95
N ARG A 57 -3.52 2.48 -6.26
CA ARG A 57 -3.34 1.32 -7.12
C ARG A 57 -2.13 0.49 -6.70
N MET A 58 -0.97 1.12 -6.45
CA MET A 58 0.23 0.43 -5.95
C MET A 58 0.09 -0.07 -4.51
N LEU A 59 -0.70 0.62 -3.68
CA LEU A 59 -0.95 0.23 -2.29
C LEU A 59 -1.79 -1.06 -2.20
N SER A 60 -2.74 -1.25 -3.12
CA SER A 60 -3.66 -2.39 -3.15
C SER A 60 -2.96 -3.77 -3.08
N PRO A 61 -1.99 -4.11 -3.95
CA PRO A 61 -1.32 -5.40 -3.89
C PRO A 61 -0.53 -5.63 -2.59
N ARG A 62 0.08 -4.58 -2.00
CA ARG A 62 0.69 -4.69 -0.66
C ARG A 62 -0.34 -5.08 0.39
N GLN A 63 -1.53 -4.46 0.36
CA GLN A 63 -2.58 -4.75 1.33
C GLN A 63 -3.17 -6.15 1.15
N GLN A 64 -3.31 -6.61 -0.09
CA GLN A 64 -3.71 -7.99 -0.40
C GLN A 64 -2.70 -8.98 0.18
N GLN A 65 -1.40 -8.73 -0.02
CA GLN A 65 -0.36 -9.60 0.53
C GLN A 65 -0.26 -9.54 2.05
N ALA A 66 -0.42 -8.37 2.68
CA ALA A 66 -0.49 -8.26 4.14
C ALA A 66 -1.60 -9.15 4.72
N ASN A 67 -2.79 -9.14 4.10
CA ASN A 67 -3.90 -9.99 4.51
C ASN A 67 -3.65 -11.47 4.23
N ALA A 68 -3.06 -11.81 3.08
CA ALA A 68 -2.69 -13.20 2.76
C ALA A 68 -1.66 -13.76 3.76
N LEU A 69 -0.63 -12.98 4.09
CA LEU A 69 0.41 -13.35 5.06
C LEU A 69 -0.17 -13.75 6.42
N ILE A 70 -1.13 -13.00 6.95
CA ILE A 70 -1.74 -13.34 8.25
C ILE A 70 -2.62 -14.57 8.18
N MET A 71 -3.28 -14.80 7.04
CA MET A 71 -4.07 -16.01 6.80
C MET A 71 -3.17 -17.24 6.69
N GLU A 72 -1.98 -17.09 6.11
CA GLU A 72 -0.95 -18.13 5.98
C GLU A 72 -0.11 -18.33 7.26
N GLY A 73 -0.34 -17.56 8.32
CA GLY A 73 0.24 -17.79 9.65
C GLY A 73 1.29 -16.79 10.13
N ALA A 74 1.61 -15.74 9.35
CA ALA A 74 2.40 -14.62 9.88
C ALA A 74 1.61 -13.91 10.98
N ASN A 75 2.29 -13.45 12.04
CA ASN A 75 1.59 -12.57 12.97
C ASN A 75 1.46 -11.17 12.34
N TYR A 76 0.31 -10.52 12.53
CA TYR A 76 0.06 -9.17 12.01
C TYR A 76 1.08 -8.14 12.55
N TRP A 77 1.64 -8.36 13.75
CA TRP A 77 2.72 -7.52 14.28
C TRP A 77 4.07 -7.76 13.60
N ASP A 78 4.37 -8.97 13.14
CA ASP A 78 5.60 -9.24 12.38
C ASP A 78 5.53 -8.55 11.00
N VAL A 79 4.34 -8.56 10.38
CA VAL A 79 4.07 -7.84 9.12
C VAL A 79 4.27 -6.33 9.27
N ASP A 80 3.75 -5.76 10.36
CA ASP A 80 3.97 -4.34 10.66
C ASP A 80 5.44 -4.05 11.00
N GLU A 81 6.09 -4.90 11.80
CA GLU A 81 7.48 -4.73 12.23
C GLU A 81 8.44 -4.72 11.03
N VAL A 82 8.25 -5.61 10.05
CA VAL A 82 9.08 -5.63 8.84
C VAL A 82 9.04 -4.29 8.07
N LEU A 83 7.87 -3.64 8.00
CA LEU A 83 7.79 -2.32 7.35
C LEU A 83 8.39 -1.20 8.21
N LEU A 84 8.27 -1.30 9.54
CA LEU A 84 8.93 -0.36 10.44
C LEU A 84 10.46 -0.48 10.37
N GLU A 85 10.98 -1.71 10.35
CA GLU A 85 12.40 -2.00 10.16
C GLU A 85 12.90 -1.51 8.80
N PHE A 86 12.07 -1.62 7.76
CA PHE A 86 12.37 -1.03 6.44
C PHE A 86 12.39 0.51 6.47
N GLY A 87 11.60 1.13 7.36
CA GLY A 87 11.60 2.58 7.58
C GLY A 87 10.27 3.30 7.35
N PHE A 88 9.18 2.57 7.10
CA PHE A 88 7.85 3.18 7.09
C PHE A 88 7.48 3.69 8.49
N PRO A 89 6.69 4.76 8.61
CA PRO A 89 6.23 5.25 9.92
C PRO A 89 5.23 4.30 10.58
N MET A 90 4.59 3.41 9.82
CA MET A 90 3.50 2.57 10.26
C MET A 90 3.30 1.36 9.34
N GLY A 91 2.99 0.20 9.90
CA GLY A 91 2.58 -0.99 9.15
C GLY A 91 1.10 -0.98 8.73
N PRO A 92 0.67 -1.88 7.82
CA PRO A 92 -0.71 -1.93 7.30
C PRO A 92 -1.77 -2.07 8.40
N PHE A 93 -1.52 -2.88 9.42
CA PHE A 93 -2.54 -3.20 10.42
C PHE A 93 -2.71 -2.06 11.41
N GLN A 94 -1.61 -1.45 11.86
CA GLN A 94 -1.66 -0.23 12.66
C GLN A 94 -2.27 0.94 11.89
N MET A 95 -2.01 1.05 10.59
CA MET A 95 -2.64 2.06 9.73
C MET A 95 -4.16 1.84 9.64
N GLY A 96 -4.59 0.60 9.51
CA GLY A 96 -6.01 0.22 9.56
C GLY A 96 -6.68 0.63 10.88
N ASP A 97 -6.00 0.41 12.00
CA ASP A 97 -6.51 0.79 13.32
C ASP A 97 -6.56 2.32 13.53
N LEU A 98 -5.61 3.06 12.97
CA LEU A 98 -5.60 4.52 13.02
C LEU A 98 -6.74 5.12 12.19
N ALA A 99 -6.94 4.59 10.97
CA ALA A 99 -8.03 5.03 10.09
C ALA A 99 -9.40 4.66 10.68
N GLY A 100 -9.53 3.43 11.17
CA GLY A 100 -10.77 2.85 11.68
C GLY A 100 -11.24 1.70 10.79
N LEU A 101 -11.25 0.49 11.35
CA LEU A 101 -11.56 -0.74 10.59
C LEU A 101 -13.02 -0.78 10.10
N ASP A 102 -13.91 -0.08 10.80
CA ASP A 102 -15.34 0.02 10.51
C ASP A 102 -15.68 1.00 9.38
N ILE A 103 -14.72 1.78 8.88
CA ILE A 103 -14.94 2.65 7.72
C ILE A 103 -15.33 1.79 6.51
N GLY A 104 -16.51 2.05 5.96
CA GLY A 104 -17.06 1.28 4.84
C GLY A 104 -17.52 -0.15 5.20
N TRP A 105 -17.63 -0.49 6.49
CA TRP A 105 -18.21 -1.77 6.92
C TRP A 105 -19.75 -1.72 6.86
N HIS A 106 -20.37 -2.76 6.30
CA HIS A 106 -21.82 -2.84 6.09
C HIS A 106 -22.64 -3.08 7.37
N ARG A 107 -22.00 -3.24 8.53
CA ARG A 107 -22.63 -3.44 9.87
C ARG A 107 -23.59 -4.64 9.98
N ASP A 108 -23.56 -5.56 9.03
CA ASP A 108 -24.32 -6.81 9.08
C ASP A 108 -23.41 -7.92 9.62
N PRO A 109 -23.54 -8.31 10.89
CA PRO A 109 -22.65 -9.31 11.51
C PRO A 109 -22.87 -10.72 10.96
N THR A 110 -23.88 -10.94 10.09
CA THR A 110 -24.13 -12.24 9.45
C THR A 110 -23.40 -12.42 8.12
N LYS A 111 -22.82 -11.34 7.58
CA LYS A 111 -22.11 -11.33 6.29
C LYS A 111 -20.62 -11.04 6.48
N VAL A 112 -19.95 -11.85 7.29
CA VAL A 112 -18.52 -11.68 7.56
C VAL A 112 -17.72 -12.51 6.54
N THR A 113 -17.02 -11.81 5.65
CA THR A 113 -16.23 -12.41 4.56
C THR A 113 -14.74 -12.10 4.65
N THR A 114 -14.34 -11.22 5.57
CA THR A 114 -12.94 -10.86 5.79
C THR A 114 -12.60 -10.78 7.27
N VAL A 115 -11.32 -10.96 7.61
CA VAL A 115 -10.80 -10.75 8.97
C VAL A 115 -11.17 -9.36 9.50
N ARG A 116 -11.09 -8.32 8.66
CA ARG A 116 -11.49 -6.95 9.03
C ARG A 116 -12.95 -6.90 9.50
N GLU A 117 -13.86 -7.52 8.76
CA GLU A 117 -15.27 -7.57 9.12
C GLU A 117 -15.50 -8.37 10.41
N ALA A 118 -14.72 -9.42 10.64
CA ALA A 118 -14.79 -10.22 11.86
C ALA A 118 -14.38 -9.40 13.08
N LEU A 119 -13.30 -8.62 12.97
CA LEU A 119 -12.87 -7.67 14.00
C LEU A 119 -13.95 -6.61 14.26
N CYS A 120 -14.55 -6.06 13.20
CA CYS A 120 -15.63 -5.10 13.33
C CYS A 120 -16.87 -5.67 14.04
N ALA A 121 -17.23 -6.93 13.76
CA ALA A 121 -18.36 -7.63 14.38
C ALA A 121 -18.22 -7.80 15.90
N VAL A 122 -16.99 -7.87 16.41
CA VAL A 122 -16.69 -7.94 17.86
C VAL A 122 -16.30 -6.57 18.47
N GLY A 123 -16.58 -5.49 17.75
CA GLY A 123 -16.38 -4.11 18.23
C GLY A 123 -14.93 -3.66 18.25
N ARG A 124 -14.05 -4.28 17.43
CA ARG A 124 -12.64 -3.89 17.30
C ARG A 124 -12.48 -2.95 16.11
N TRP A 125 -12.72 -1.66 16.32
CA TRP A 125 -12.76 -0.64 15.26
C TRP A 125 -11.48 0.18 15.14
N GLY A 126 -10.44 -0.13 15.91
CA GLY A 126 -9.16 0.57 15.91
C GLY A 126 -8.95 1.45 17.14
N GLN A 127 -8.11 2.48 17.00
CA GLN A 127 -7.67 3.33 18.12
C GLN A 127 -8.83 4.06 18.80
N LYS A 128 -9.88 4.42 18.04
CA LYS A 128 -11.05 5.13 18.57
C LYS A 128 -11.87 4.32 19.58
N THR A 129 -11.76 2.99 19.55
CA THR A 129 -12.39 2.07 20.51
C THR A 129 -11.39 1.45 21.48
N GLY A 130 -10.11 1.86 21.43
CA GLY A 130 -9.03 1.24 22.21
C GLY A 130 -8.66 -0.18 21.75
N LYS A 131 -9.23 -0.68 20.66
CA LYS A 131 -9.02 -2.04 20.17
C LYS A 131 -9.33 -2.17 18.68
N GLY A 132 -8.42 -2.75 17.92
CA GLY A 132 -8.47 -3.07 16.50
C GLY A 132 -7.71 -4.37 16.22
N PHE A 133 -6.78 -4.39 15.27
CA PHE A 133 -5.76 -5.45 15.21
C PHE A 133 -4.92 -5.49 16.48
N TYR A 134 -4.65 -4.34 17.09
CA TYR A 134 -3.98 -4.23 18.38
C TYR A 134 -4.95 -3.85 19.50
N ASP A 135 -4.57 -4.13 20.75
CA ASP A 135 -5.14 -3.45 21.91
C ASP A 135 -4.36 -2.17 22.18
N TYR A 136 -5.04 -1.09 22.59
CA TYR A 136 -4.45 0.22 22.84
C TYR A 136 -4.75 0.67 24.28
N ASP A 137 -3.73 1.10 25.00
CA ASP A 137 -3.88 1.70 26.33
C ASP A 137 -4.29 3.19 26.27
N ALA A 138 -4.36 3.84 27.43
CA ALA A 138 -4.72 5.25 27.54
C ALA A 138 -3.75 6.19 26.79
N ASP A 139 -2.48 5.78 26.65
CA ASP A 139 -1.44 6.52 25.93
C ASP A 139 -1.39 6.15 24.44
N ARG A 140 -2.35 5.35 23.96
CA ARG A 140 -2.42 4.78 22.60
C ARG A 140 -1.21 3.93 22.25
N LYS A 141 -0.54 3.34 23.24
CA LYS A 141 0.49 2.34 23.00
C LYS A 141 -0.19 1.03 22.60
N ARG A 142 0.25 0.46 21.49
CA ARG A 142 -0.29 -0.79 20.94
C ARG A 142 0.34 -2.01 21.60
N SER A 143 -0.44 -3.06 21.80
CA SER A 143 0.03 -4.40 22.17
C SER A 143 -0.69 -5.49 21.35
N PRO A 144 0.00 -6.61 21.00
CA PRO A 144 -0.66 -7.75 20.40
C PRO A 144 -1.83 -8.27 21.24
N SER A 145 -2.92 -8.59 20.55
CA SER A 145 -4.14 -9.14 21.14
C SER A 145 -4.27 -10.64 20.83
N PRO A 146 -4.37 -11.52 21.86
CA PRO A 146 -4.65 -12.95 21.67
C PRO A 146 -6.00 -13.22 20.99
N GLU A 147 -7.00 -12.36 21.23
CA GLU A 147 -8.33 -12.45 20.61
C GLU A 147 -8.23 -12.33 19.08
N VAL A 148 -7.48 -11.34 18.59
CA VAL A 148 -7.26 -11.13 17.15
C VAL A 148 -6.54 -12.31 16.53
N LYS A 149 -5.56 -12.89 17.24
CA LYS A 149 -4.85 -14.08 16.77
C LYS A 149 -5.79 -15.28 16.61
N ALA A 150 -6.70 -15.47 17.57
CA ALA A 150 -7.72 -16.52 17.51
C ALA A 150 -8.71 -16.29 16.35
N ILE A 151 -9.14 -15.04 16.12
CA ILE A 151 -10.03 -14.69 14.99
C ILE A 151 -9.37 -15.01 13.65
N ILE A 152 -8.11 -14.65 13.47
CA ILE A 152 -7.36 -14.94 12.23
C ILE A 152 -7.21 -16.46 12.03
N ALA A 153 -6.87 -17.21 13.08
CA ALA A 153 -6.73 -18.66 13.00
C ALA A 153 -8.06 -19.37 12.66
N ASP A 154 -9.18 -18.93 13.24
CA ASP A 154 -10.52 -19.42 12.91
C ASP A 154 -10.88 -19.14 11.44
N PHE A 155 -10.58 -17.94 10.95
CA PHE A 155 -10.77 -17.58 9.54
C PHE A 155 -9.93 -18.45 8.60
N ALA A 156 -8.63 -18.57 8.87
CA ALA A 156 -7.73 -19.41 8.07
C ALA A 156 -8.21 -20.86 8.03
N SER A 157 -8.65 -21.40 9.17
CA SER A 157 -9.21 -22.76 9.24
C SER A 157 -10.48 -22.92 8.41
N LYS A 158 -11.40 -21.94 8.44
CA LYS A 158 -12.66 -21.99 7.69
C LYS A 158 -12.46 -21.90 6.18
N GLU A 159 -11.48 -21.11 5.74
CA GLU A 159 -11.13 -20.97 4.33
C GLU A 159 -10.20 -22.09 3.82
N GLY A 160 -9.80 -23.02 4.70
CA GLY A 160 -8.90 -24.12 4.33
C GLY A 160 -7.47 -23.67 4.03
N THR A 161 -7.06 -22.50 4.55
CA THR A 161 -5.70 -21.99 4.39
C THR A 161 -4.80 -22.58 5.47
N ALA A 162 -3.82 -23.40 5.04
CA ALA A 162 -2.86 -23.98 5.96
C ALA A 162 -1.90 -22.92 6.50
N GLN A 163 -1.82 -22.79 7.82
CA GLN A 163 -0.88 -21.89 8.48
C GLN A 163 0.52 -22.51 8.57
N ARG A 164 1.54 -21.70 8.31
CA ARG A 164 2.96 -22.06 8.35
C ARG A 164 3.78 -20.93 8.96
N VAL A 165 5.03 -21.24 9.28
CA VAL A 165 6.01 -20.22 9.66
C VAL A 165 6.43 -19.44 8.42
N ILE A 166 6.39 -18.11 8.51
CA ILE A 166 6.80 -17.20 7.44
C ILE A 166 7.94 -16.32 7.98
N GLY A 167 9.07 -16.28 7.27
CA GLY A 167 10.23 -15.51 7.67
C GLY A 167 10.12 -14.02 7.31
N LYS A 168 10.87 -13.16 8.02
CA LYS A 168 10.89 -11.69 7.77
C LYS A 168 11.22 -11.33 6.32
N GLN A 169 12.15 -12.06 5.69
CA GLN A 169 12.51 -11.83 4.29
C GLN A 169 11.31 -12.07 3.36
N GLU A 170 10.60 -13.18 3.53
CA GLU A 170 9.41 -13.50 2.73
C GLU A 170 8.32 -12.44 2.94
N ILE A 171 8.09 -12.02 4.18
CA ILE A 171 7.17 -10.92 4.50
C ILE A 171 7.58 -9.65 3.74
N GLN A 172 8.85 -9.26 3.79
CA GLN A 172 9.34 -8.07 3.11
C GLN A 172 9.16 -8.14 1.59
N GLU A 173 9.57 -9.25 0.97
CA GLU A 173 9.42 -9.49 -0.47
C GLU A 173 7.94 -9.38 -0.89
N ARG A 174 7.04 -10.06 -0.16
CA ARG A 174 5.60 -10.07 -0.46
C ARG A 174 4.92 -8.73 -0.22
N LEU A 175 5.43 -7.89 0.69
CA LEU A 175 4.89 -6.55 0.90
C LEU A 175 5.40 -5.53 -0.11
N LEU A 176 6.67 -5.59 -0.51
CA LEU A 176 7.31 -4.55 -1.31
C LEU A 176 7.36 -4.87 -2.80
N TYR A 177 7.71 -6.09 -3.20
CA TYR A 177 7.94 -6.41 -4.61
C TYR A 177 6.67 -6.32 -5.48
N PRO A 178 5.47 -6.69 -4.99
CA PRO A 178 4.23 -6.49 -5.76
C PRO A 178 3.93 -5.04 -6.04
N MET A 179 4.35 -4.12 -5.17
CA MET A 179 4.24 -2.70 -5.43
C MET A 179 5.12 -2.28 -6.61
N ILE A 180 6.33 -2.82 -6.70
CA ILE A 180 7.25 -2.55 -7.83
C ILE A 180 6.67 -3.08 -9.13
N SER A 181 6.14 -4.30 -9.10
CA SER A 181 5.43 -4.89 -10.24
C SER A 181 4.26 -4.01 -10.68
N GLU A 182 3.46 -3.52 -9.74
CA GLU A 182 2.34 -2.63 -10.05
C GLU A 182 2.80 -1.25 -10.57
N GLY A 183 3.89 -0.70 -10.02
CA GLY A 183 4.54 0.51 -10.54
C GLY A 183 5.00 0.35 -11.98
N ALA A 184 5.56 -0.81 -12.34
CA ALA A 184 5.93 -1.11 -13.72
C ALA A 184 4.72 -1.16 -14.66
N LYS A 185 3.56 -1.67 -14.22
CA LYS A 185 2.32 -1.60 -15.02
C LYS A 185 1.84 -0.16 -15.20
N ILE A 186 1.90 0.65 -14.15
CA ILE A 186 1.53 2.06 -14.18
C ILE A 186 2.39 2.84 -15.20
N LEU A 187 3.68 2.51 -15.32
CA LEU A 187 4.57 3.08 -16.34
C LEU A 187 4.22 2.59 -17.75
N ASP A 188 4.04 1.28 -17.92
CA ASP A 188 3.75 0.65 -19.22
C ASP A 188 2.41 1.15 -19.80
N GLU A 189 1.42 1.37 -18.94
CA GLU A 189 0.10 1.91 -19.30
C GLU A 189 0.09 3.43 -19.50
N GLY A 190 1.20 4.13 -19.21
CA GLY A 190 1.29 5.58 -19.30
C GLY A 190 0.43 6.33 -18.27
N ILE A 191 0.10 5.68 -17.14
CA ILE A 191 -0.61 6.32 -16.02
C ILE A 191 0.34 7.28 -15.29
N ALA A 192 1.60 6.90 -15.10
CA ALA A 192 2.67 7.81 -14.72
C ALA A 192 3.59 8.07 -15.92
N GLN A 193 4.12 9.29 -16.05
CA GLN A 193 4.99 9.63 -17.18
C GLN A 193 6.39 9.02 -17.05
N ARG A 194 6.88 8.85 -15.82
CA ARG A 194 8.22 8.34 -15.50
C ARG A 194 8.28 7.76 -14.08
N SER A 195 9.29 6.93 -13.83
CA SER A 195 9.61 6.30 -12.53
C SER A 195 9.61 7.29 -11.37
N SER A 196 10.30 8.43 -11.53
CA SER A 196 10.41 9.46 -10.49
C SER A 196 9.09 10.12 -10.08
N ASP A 197 8.06 10.09 -10.94
CA ASP A 197 6.73 10.57 -10.56
C ASP A 197 6.08 9.60 -9.56
N ILE A 198 6.26 8.29 -9.75
CA ILE A 198 5.85 7.25 -8.80
C ILE A 198 6.61 7.41 -7.47
N ASP A 199 7.93 7.62 -7.54
CA ASP A 199 8.72 7.82 -6.33
C ASP A 199 8.27 9.05 -5.55
N THR A 200 7.96 10.14 -6.25
CA THR A 200 7.44 11.37 -5.65
C THR A 200 6.10 11.14 -4.94
N VAL A 201 5.19 10.33 -5.52
CA VAL A 201 3.93 9.93 -4.89
C VAL A 201 4.19 9.21 -3.57
N TRP A 202 5.07 8.22 -3.58
CA TRP A 202 5.33 7.39 -2.40
C TRP A 202 6.06 8.12 -1.28
N LEU A 203 7.00 9.01 -1.63
CA LEU A 203 7.70 9.88 -0.69
C LEU A 203 6.77 10.87 0.01
N ASN A 204 5.82 11.47 -0.72
CA ASN A 204 5.02 12.61 -0.22
C ASN A 204 3.61 12.22 0.23
N GLY A 205 3.16 11.01 -0.08
CA GLY A 205 1.80 10.54 0.20
C GLY A 205 1.73 9.32 1.12
N TYR A 206 2.71 8.42 1.07
CA TYR A 206 2.61 7.09 1.69
C TYR A 206 3.73 6.78 2.68
N GLY A 207 4.64 7.74 2.92
CA GLY A 207 5.69 7.61 3.92
C GLY A 207 6.76 6.60 3.56
N TRP A 208 7.06 6.44 2.26
CA TRP A 208 8.21 5.65 1.83
C TRP A 208 9.50 6.21 2.43
N PRO A 209 10.41 5.37 2.96
CA PRO A 209 11.62 5.84 3.64
C PRO A 209 12.54 6.60 2.69
N ALA A 210 12.66 7.91 2.90
CA ALA A 210 13.31 8.83 1.96
C ALA A 210 14.78 8.49 1.67
N TRP A 211 15.50 7.87 2.61
CA TRP A 211 16.89 7.45 2.41
C TRP A 211 17.05 6.30 1.40
N THR A 212 15.96 5.66 0.99
CA THR A 212 15.93 4.66 -0.08
C THR A 212 15.47 5.23 -1.42
N GLY A 213 15.26 6.55 -1.52
CA GLY A 213 14.87 7.27 -2.74
C GLY A 213 13.37 7.17 -3.06
N GLY A 214 12.86 5.97 -3.31
CA GLY A 214 11.48 5.71 -3.72
C GLY A 214 11.34 4.26 -4.18
N PRO A 215 10.13 3.70 -4.33
CA PRO A 215 9.97 2.30 -4.74
C PRO A 215 10.69 1.94 -6.04
N MET A 216 10.60 2.78 -7.08
CA MET A 216 11.19 2.49 -8.39
C MET A 216 12.71 2.63 -8.32
N TYR A 217 13.22 3.71 -7.71
CA TYR A 217 14.64 3.89 -7.45
C TYR A 217 15.24 2.79 -6.58
N TRP A 218 14.54 2.37 -5.51
CA TRP A 218 14.96 1.31 -4.62
C TRP A 218 15.03 -0.04 -5.35
N ALA A 219 14.06 -0.33 -6.23
CA ALA A 219 14.08 -1.53 -7.06
C ALA A 219 15.31 -1.58 -7.98
N ASP A 220 15.75 -0.44 -8.51
CA ASP A 220 16.99 -0.37 -9.31
C ASP A 220 18.24 -0.68 -8.47
N HIS A 221 18.24 -0.31 -7.18
CA HIS A 221 19.36 -0.60 -6.26
C HIS A 221 19.40 -2.05 -5.79
N VAL A 222 18.23 -2.65 -5.57
CA VAL A 222 18.12 -4.09 -5.27
C VAL A 222 18.49 -4.92 -6.51
N GLY A 223 18.15 -4.41 -7.70
CA GLY A 223 18.32 -5.07 -8.98
C GLY A 223 17.02 -5.73 -9.43
N LEU A 224 16.54 -5.36 -10.61
CA LEU A 224 15.24 -5.83 -11.13
C LEU A 224 15.15 -7.36 -11.28
N GLY A 225 16.28 -8.02 -11.55
CA GLY A 225 16.35 -9.48 -11.58
C GLY A 225 16.02 -10.14 -10.24
N GLU A 226 16.48 -9.56 -9.12
CA GLU A 226 16.15 -10.07 -7.78
C GLU A 226 14.67 -9.82 -7.45
N ILE A 227 14.12 -8.67 -7.85
CA ILE A 227 12.69 -8.39 -7.68
C ILE A 227 11.83 -9.41 -8.42
N VAL A 228 12.18 -9.73 -9.68
CA VAL A 228 11.50 -10.75 -10.48
C VAL A 228 11.61 -12.12 -9.81
N ALA A 229 12.81 -12.53 -9.42
CA ALA A 229 13.04 -13.82 -8.77
C ALA A 229 12.26 -13.95 -7.45
N GLY A 230 12.17 -12.88 -6.66
CA GLY A 230 11.35 -12.86 -5.44
C GLY A 230 9.86 -12.92 -5.71
N LEU A 231 9.35 -12.21 -6.72
CA LEU A 231 7.94 -12.33 -7.12
C LEU A 231 7.60 -13.76 -7.52
N GLU A 232 8.41 -14.38 -8.38
CA GLU A 232 8.21 -15.75 -8.86
C GLU A 232 8.27 -16.77 -7.72
N ARG A 233 9.27 -16.64 -6.83
CA ARG A 233 9.45 -17.49 -5.65
C ARG A 233 8.25 -17.45 -4.71
N ASN A 234 7.57 -16.30 -4.63
CA ASN A 234 6.36 -16.10 -3.83
C ASN A 234 5.06 -16.34 -4.62
N GLY A 235 5.13 -16.79 -5.87
CA GLY A 235 3.97 -17.04 -6.73
C GLY A 235 3.19 -15.77 -7.10
N LEU A 236 3.86 -14.61 -7.14
CA LEU A 236 3.26 -13.30 -7.38
C LEU A 236 3.45 -12.84 -8.83
N PRO A 237 2.50 -12.08 -9.39
CA PRO A 237 2.55 -11.67 -10.78
C PRO A 237 3.69 -10.69 -11.07
N VAL A 238 4.45 -10.97 -12.13
CA VAL A 238 5.50 -10.10 -12.66
C VAL A 238 4.96 -9.28 -13.81
N ALA A 239 5.10 -7.96 -13.74
CA ALA A 239 4.68 -7.07 -14.82
C ALA A 239 5.56 -7.24 -16.07
N PRO A 240 4.98 -7.20 -17.28
CA PRO A 240 5.76 -7.37 -18.52
C PRO A 240 6.93 -6.40 -18.67
N LEU A 241 6.73 -5.12 -18.33
CA LEU A 241 7.80 -4.11 -18.37
C LEU A 241 8.94 -4.45 -17.40
N LEU A 242 8.62 -4.88 -16.17
CA LEU A 242 9.60 -5.29 -15.17
C LEU A 242 10.41 -6.49 -15.67
N ALA A 243 9.74 -7.54 -16.16
CA ALA A 243 10.40 -8.72 -16.71
C ALA A 243 11.33 -8.37 -17.89
N LYS A 244 10.84 -7.54 -18.82
CA LYS A 244 11.63 -7.08 -19.98
C LYS A 244 12.89 -6.33 -19.55
N LYS A 245 12.76 -5.37 -18.62
CA LYS A 245 13.90 -4.59 -18.13
C LYS A 245 14.90 -5.45 -17.37
N ALA A 246 14.42 -6.33 -16.51
CA ALA A 246 15.26 -7.29 -15.78
C ALA A 246 16.06 -8.18 -16.75
N ALA A 247 15.42 -8.74 -17.78
CA ALA A 247 16.10 -9.57 -18.78
C ALA A 247 17.14 -8.81 -19.62
N ALA A 248 16.92 -7.50 -19.81
CA ALA A 248 17.85 -6.62 -20.53
C ALA A 248 18.98 -6.06 -19.64
N GLY A 249 18.97 -6.31 -18.32
CA GLY A 249 19.90 -5.68 -17.38
C GLY A 249 19.71 -4.17 -17.25
N GLU A 250 18.52 -3.68 -17.56
CA GLU A 250 18.15 -2.26 -17.48
C GLU A 250 17.59 -1.89 -16.10
N THR A 251 17.55 -0.59 -15.84
CA THR A 251 16.87 0.03 -14.69
C THR A 251 15.56 0.71 -15.15
N PHE A 252 14.73 1.13 -14.20
CA PHE A 252 13.58 2.00 -14.48
C PHE A 252 14.01 3.40 -14.92
N GLY A 253 15.17 3.85 -14.44
CA GLY A 253 15.79 5.12 -14.83
C GLY A 253 15.58 6.22 -13.81
#